data_AF-A0A2V9JQ58-F1
#
_entry.id   AF-A0A2V9JQ58-F1
#
_cell.length_a   1.000
_cell.length_b   1.000
_cell.length_c   1.000
_cell.angle_alpha   90.00
_cell.angle_beta   90.00
_cell.angle_gamma   90.00
#
_symmetry.space_group_name_H-M   'P 1'
#
loop_
_entity.id
_entity.type
_entity.pdbx_description
1 polymer ?
#
loop_
_entity_poly.entity_id
_entity_poly.type
_entity_poly.pdbx_seq_one_letter_code
_entity_poly.pdbx_strand_id
1 'polypeptide(L)'
;LILADKIEPLPTSQVGSGPFVIGGSRVRPNVNRTFTRDQTLGIYMQVYNLAVDPQTHRPSAEVQYEIAKEGKSVLTQAEQVAKMQNAAQQITLQKKMPLNSLQPGKYSVQIKVTDNVKNQTITQTDTFEVR
;
A
#
# COMPACT_ATOMS: atom_id res chain seq x y z
N LEU A 1 -7.49 3.34 2.76
CA LEU A 1 -6.03 3.32 3.01
C LEU A 1 -5.79 3.13 4.49
N ILE A 2 -4.91 2.21 4.87
CA ILE A 2 -4.48 1.98 6.26
C ILE A 2 -2.96 2.12 6.31
N LEU A 3 -2.46 3.00 7.18
CA LEU A 3 -1.05 2.99 7.57
C LEU A 3 -0.90 2.14 8.83
N ALA A 4 -0.06 1.12 8.73
CA ALA A 4 0.10 0.09 9.73
C ALA A 4 1.55 0.03 10.21
N ASP A 5 1.74 -0.24 11.49
CA ASP A 5 3.07 -0.55 12.05
C ASP A 5 3.44 -2.03 11.87
N LYS A 6 2.44 -2.87 11.59
CA LYS A 6 2.61 -4.29 11.30
C LYS A 6 1.73 -4.73 10.14
N ILE A 7 2.37 -5.23 9.08
CA ILE A 7 1.74 -5.96 7.98
C ILE A 7 2.49 -7.27 7.79
N GLU A 8 1.81 -8.40 7.88
CA GLU A 8 2.43 -9.71 7.63
C GLU A 8 1.40 -10.70 7.05
N PRO A 9 1.81 -11.55 6.10
CA PRO A 9 0.98 -12.66 5.68
C PRO A 9 0.76 -13.61 6.86
N LEU A 10 -0.43 -14.19 6.95
CA LEU A 10 -0.78 -15.19 7.95
C LEU A 10 -0.78 -16.59 7.33
N PRO A 11 -0.41 -17.62 8.12
CA PRO A 11 -0.72 -18.99 7.76
C PRO A 11 -2.23 -19.16 7.56
N THR A 12 -2.63 -20.05 6.66
CA THR A 12 -4.05 -20.36 6.39
C THR A 12 -4.81 -20.78 7.65
N SER A 13 -4.14 -21.45 8.59
CA SER A 13 -4.69 -21.84 9.90
C SER A 13 -5.04 -20.67 10.82
N GLN A 14 -4.53 -19.46 10.54
CA GLN A 14 -4.77 -18.25 11.33
C GLN A 14 -5.67 -17.24 10.61
N VAL A 15 -6.23 -17.59 9.46
CA VAL A 15 -7.24 -16.75 8.79
C VAL A 15 -8.48 -16.69 9.68
N GLY A 16 -8.95 -15.47 9.98
CA GLY A 16 -10.08 -15.24 10.89
C GLY A 16 -9.75 -15.37 12.39
N SER A 17 -8.48 -15.52 12.76
CA SER A 17 -8.05 -15.83 14.15
C SER A 17 -8.13 -14.68 15.16
N GLY A 18 -8.67 -13.51 14.80
CA GLY A 18 -8.85 -12.43 15.77
C GLY A 18 -8.73 -11.02 15.18
N PRO A 19 -8.54 -10.00 16.04
CA PRO A 19 -8.49 -8.61 15.61
C PRO A 19 -7.33 -8.37 14.65
N PHE A 20 -7.50 -7.39 13.76
CA PHE A 20 -6.51 -6.98 12.77
C PHE A 20 -6.18 -8.03 11.70
N VAL A 21 -6.98 -9.10 11.57
CA VAL A 21 -6.88 -10.05 10.46
C VAL A 21 -7.77 -9.56 9.32
N ILE A 22 -7.15 -9.16 8.20
CA ILE A 22 -7.86 -8.73 6.99
C ILE A 22 -7.47 -9.66 5.83
N GLY A 23 -8.40 -10.51 5.44
CA GLY A 23 -8.12 -11.59 4.49
C GLY A 23 -7.04 -12.53 5.02
N GLY A 24 -5.99 -12.74 4.23
CA GLY A 24 -4.84 -13.59 4.58
C GLY A 24 -3.71 -12.87 5.31
N SER A 25 -3.92 -11.66 5.83
CA SER A 25 -2.85 -10.86 6.43
C SER A 25 -3.24 -10.26 7.77
N ARG A 26 -2.27 -10.13 8.68
CA ARG A 26 -2.40 -9.31 9.88
C ARG A 26 -1.98 -7.89 9.54
N VAL A 27 -2.88 -6.94 9.76
CA VAL A 27 -2.73 -5.53 9.45
C VAL A 27 -3.11 -4.74 10.69
N ARG A 28 -2.12 -4.35 11.50
CA ARG A 28 -2.35 -3.54 12.71
C ARG A 28 -2.23 -2.06 12.37
N PRO A 29 -3.32 -1.28 12.37
CA PRO A 29 -3.25 0.15 12.08
C PRO A 29 -2.44 0.88 13.15
N ASN A 30 -1.62 1.84 12.73
CA ASN A 30 -1.04 2.81 13.65
C ASN A 30 -1.95 4.04 13.73
N VAL A 31 -2.87 4.02 14.68
CA VAL A 31 -3.89 5.08 14.84
C VAL A 31 -3.26 6.45 15.16
N ASN A 32 -2.10 6.45 15.80
CA ASN A 32 -1.36 7.67 16.16
C ASN A 32 -0.53 8.23 15.00
N ARG A 33 -0.44 7.49 13.88
CA ARG A 33 0.33 7.88 12.69
C ARG A 33 1.78 8.28 13.01
N THR A 34 2.35 7.68 14.05
CA THR A 34 3.68 8.01 14.56
C THR A 34 4.55 6.78 14.53
N PHE A 35 5.69 6.84 13.85
CA PHE A 35 6.60 5.73 13.66
C PHE A 35 7.98 6.10 14.18
N THR A 36 8.74 5.10 14.62
CA THR A 36 10.18 5.27 14.87
C THR A 36 10.98 4.95 13.62
N ARG A 37 12.23 5.43 13.54
CA ARG A 37 13.09 5.21 12.36
C ARG A 37 13.43 3.74 12.09
N ASP A 38 13.43 2.89 13.10
CA ASP A 38 13.65 1.44 12.99
C ASP A 38 12.40 0.69 12.52
N GLN A 39 11.23 1.33 12.52
CA GLN A 39 10.00 0.75 12.01
C GLN A 39 9.88 0.81 10.49
N THR A 40 8.95 0.01 9.99
CA THR A 40 8.53 0.02 8.59
C THR A 40 7.13 0.59 8.50
N LEU A 41 6.91 1.52 7.58
CA LEU A 41 5.57 1.96 7.23
C LEU A 41 4.90 0.87 6.39
N GLY A 42 3.90 0.22 6.97
CA GLY A 42 3.00 -0.67 6.27
C GLY A 42 1.89 0.12 5.59
N ILE A 43 1.64 -0.15 4.31
CA ILE A 43 0.49 0.35 3.55
C ILE A 43 -0.41 -0.83 3.21
N TYR A 44 -1.65 -0.75 3.65
CA TYR A 44 -2.72 -1.65 3.22
C TYR A 44 -3.83 -0.88 2.51
N MET A 45 -4.15 -1.27 1.28
CA MET A 45 -5.22 -0.65 0.50
C MET A 45 -5.86 -1.66 -0.45
N GLN A 46 -7.19 -1.71 -0.48
CA GLN A 46 -7.91 -2.46 -1.50
C GLN A 46 -8.30 -1.52 -2.63
N VAL A 47 -8.05 -1.95 -3.86
CA VAL A 47 -8.45 -1.26 -5.08
C VAL A 47 -9.47 -2.14 -5.78
N TYR A 48 -10.56 -1.53 -6.23
CA TYR A 48 -11.70 -2.20 -6.84
C TYR A 48 -11.93 -1.68 -8.26
N ASN A 49 -12.72 -2.43 -9.02
CA ASN A 49 -13.20 -2.06 -10.36
C ASN A 49 -12.07 -1.81 -11.37
N LEU A 50 -10.94 -2.50 -11.25
CA LEU A 50 -9.92 -2.50 -12.31
C LEU A 50 -10.49 -3.12 -13.58
N ALA A 51 -10.27 -2.47 -14.72
CA ALA A 51 -10.63 -3.05 -16.00
C ALA A 51 -9.73 -4.24 -16.33
N VAL A 52 -10.34 -5.22 -16.99
CA VAL A 52 -9.67 -6.41 -17.50
C VAL A 52 -9.41 -6.19 -18.98
N ASP A 53 -8.15 -6.37 -19.38
CA ASP A 53 -7.77 -6.34 -20.79
C ASP A 53 -8.38 -7.55 -21.53
N PRO A 54 -9.11 -7.36 -22.64
CA PRO A 54 -9.77 -8.45 -23.36
C PRO A 54 -8.83 -9.48 -24.01
N GLN A 55 -7.58 -9.11 -24.30
CA GLN A 55 -6.61 -10.00 -24.92
C GLN A 55 -5.94 -10.88 -23.87
N THR A 56 -5.44 -10.24 -22.79
CA THR A 56 -4.69 -10.94 -21.75
C THR A 56 -5.58 -11.55 -20.66
N HIS A 57 -6.86 -11.16 -20.61
CA HIS A 57 -7.82 -11.53 -19.57
C HIS A 57 -7.32 -11.18 -18.15
N ARG A 58 -6.49 -10.14 -18.05
CA ARG A 58 -5.89 -9.66 -16.80
C ARG A 58 -6.01 -8.13 -16.68
N PRO A 59 -6.04 -7.58 -15.46
CA PRO A 59 -5.96 -6.14 -15.30
C PRO A 59 -4.56 -5.62 -15.65
N SER A 60 -4.52 -4.41 -16.22
CA SER A 60 -3.28 -3.67 -16.43
C SER A 60 -3.31 -2.39 -15.60
N ALA A 61 -2.55 -2.38 -14.52
CA ALA A 61 -2.43 -1.21 -13.66
C ALA A 61 -1.01 -1.05 -13.10
N GLU A 62 -0.65 0.20 -12.85
CA GLU A 62 0.59 0.60 -12.19
C GLU A 62 0.27 1.27 -10.85
N VAL A 63 1.01 0.92 -9.81
CA VAL A 63 0.91 1.52 -8.49
C VAL A 63 2.20 2.25 -8.19
N GLN A 64 2.11 3.54 -7.87
CA GLN A 64 3.23 4.36 -7.43
C GLN A 64 3.00 4.78 -5.99
N TYR A 65 3.99 4.51 -5.14
CA TYR A 65 4.04 4.93 -3.75
C TYR A 65 5.11 6.01 -3.63
N GLU A 66 4.74 7.12 -3.02
CA GLU A 66 5.62 8.27 -2.82
C GLU A 66 5.52 8.72 -1.37
N ILE A 67 6.66 8.90 -0.71
CA ILE A 67 6.77 9.62 0.56
C ILE A 67 7.37 10.98 0.26
N ALA A 68 6.77 12.05 0.78
CA ALA A 68 7.28 13.40 0.66
C ALA A 68 7.44 14.08 2.03
N LYS A 69 8.45 14.95 2.14
CA LYS A 69 8.65 15.88 3.27
C LYS A 69 8.47 17.30 2.74
N GLU A 70 7.55 18.06 3.31
CA GLU A 70 7.29 19.45 2.89
C GLU A 70 7.04 19.58 1.38
N GLY A 71 6.31 18.60 0.81
CA GLY A 71 6.00 18.54 -0.62
C GLY A 71 7.15 18.06 -1.52
N LYS A 72 8.33 17.79 -0.98
CA LYS A 72 9.46 17.22 -1.73
C LYS A 72 9.49 15.70 -1.59
N SER A 73 9.47 14.99 -2.71
CA SER A 73 9.63 13.54 -2.77
C SER A 73 10.95 13.12 -2.12
N VAL A 74 10.90 12.19 -1.17
CA VAL A 74 12.08 11.64 -0.48
C VAL A 74 12.25 10.14 -0.69
N LEU A 75 11.17 9.42 -1.05
CA LEU A 75 11.21 8.00 -1.34
C LEU A 75 10.08 7.66 -2.30
N THR A 76 10.40 6.95 -3.38
CA THR A 76 9.42 6.51 -4.39
C THR A 76 9.63 5.05 -4.71
N GLN A 77 8.54 4.30 -4.83
CA GLN A 77 8.54 2.91 -5.28
C GLN A 77 7.36 2.66 -6.22
N ALA A 78 7.53 1.75 -7.18
CA ALA A 78 6.47 1.38 -8.10
C ALA A 78 6.26 -0.15 -8.12
N GLU A 79 5.02 -0.56 -8.40
CA GLU A 79 4.63 -1.96 -8.54
C GLU A 79 3.71 -2.11 -9.75
N GLN A 80 3.93 -3.18 -10.52
CA GLN A 80 3.06 -3.52 -11.66
C GLN A 80 2.06 -4.58 -11.23
N VAL A 81 0.77 -4.28 -11.37
CA VAL A 81 -0.31 -5.18 -10.98
C VAL A 81 -0.30 -6.48 -11.78
N ALA A 82 0.13 -6.43 -13.05
CA ALA A 82 0.26 -7.60 -13.91
C ALA A 82 1.21 -8.69 -13.36
N LYS A 83 2.10 -8.35 -12.42
CA LYS A 83 3.05 -9.28 -11.76
C LYS A 83 2.50 -9.86 -10.45
N MET A 84 1.32 -9.47 -10.00
CA MET A 84 0.70 -9.98 -8.78
C MET A 84 0.00 -11.32 -9.07
N GLN A 85 0.25 -12.34 -8.24
CA GLN A 85 -0.23 -13.72 -8.48
C GLN A 85 -1.77 -13.85 -8.61
N ASN A 86 -2.53 -12.92 -8.02
CA ASN A 86 -4.00 -12.96 -7.98
C ASN A 86 -4.64 -11.65 -8.47
N ALA A 87 -4.02 -11.00 -9.47
CA ALA A 87 -4.55 -9.76 -10.02
C ALA A 87 -5.87 -10.00 -10.75
N ALA A 88 -6.95 -9.42 -10.23
CA ALA A 88 -8.28 -9.44 -10.83
C ALA A 88 -8.87 -8.02 -10.83
N GLN A 89 -10.19 -7.89 -10.98
CA GLN A 89 -10.88 -6.60 -10.88
C GLN A 89 -10.72 -5.95 -9.49
N GLN A 90 -10.38 -6.74 -8.47
CA GLN A 90 -9.98 -6.29 -7.14
C GLN A 90 -8.54 -6.72 -6.87
N ILE A 91 -7.76 -5.83 -6.28
CA ILE A 91 -6.42 -6.13 -5.77
C ILE A 91 -6.27 -5.60 -4.34
N THR A 92 -5.36 -6.24 -3.60
CA THR A 92 -4.97 -5.78 -2.26
C THR A 92 -3.51 -5.40 -2.27
N LEU A 93 -3.22 -4.11 -2.07
CA LEU A 93 -1.89 -3.58 -1.90
C LEU A 93 -1.43 -3.84 -0.47
N GLN A 94 -0.27 -4.46 -0.32
CA GLN A 94 0.37 -4.73 0.97
C GLN A 94 1.84 -4.35 0.90
N LYS A 95 2.12 -3.05 0.96
CA LYS A 95 3.45 -2.50 0.77
C LYS A 95 4.13 -2.24 2.10
N LYS A 96 5.43 -2.53 2.16
CA LYS A 96 6.31 -2.22 3.28
C LYS A 96 7.35 -1.21 2.82
N MET A 97 7.43 -0.06 3.48
CA MET A 97 8.43 0.98 3.19
C MET A 97 9.31 1.22 4.43
N PRO A 98 10.60 0.87 4.37
CA PRO A 98 11.53 1.15 5.47
C PRO A 98 11.65 2.66 5.74
N LEU A 99 11.71 3.05 7.02
CA LEU A 99 11.79 4.45 7.45
C LEU A 99 13.18 4.88 7.94
N ASN A 100 14.15 3.96 7.91
CA ASN A 100 15.49 4.16 8.47
C ASN A 100 16.27 5.33 7.82
N SER A 101 16.04 5.61 6.54
CA SER A 101 16.64 6.73 5.82
C SER A 101 15.96 8.07 6.08
N LEU A 102 14.76 8.06 6.68
CA LEU A 102 14.01 9.28 6.97
C LEU A 102 14.47 9.88 8.30
N GLN A 103 14.69 11.19 8.30
CA GLN A 103 14.94 11.96 9.52
C GLN A 103 13.64 12.17 10.29
N PRO A 104 13.68 12.46 11.61
CA PRO A 104 12.49 12.83 12.34
C PRO A 104 11.75 14.01 11.68
N GLY A 105 10.42 13.97 11.75
CA GLY A 105 9.54 15.00 11.18
C GLY A 105 8.26 14.45 10.56
N LYS A 106 7.48 15.36 9.98
CA LYS A 106 6.20 15.06 9.32
C LYS A 106 6.40 14.74 7.86
N TYR A 107 5.68 13.73 7.39
CA TYR A 107 5.71 13.22 6.03
C TYR A 107 4.29 13.02 5.51
N SER A 108 4.13 13.12 4.20
CA SER A 108 2.96 12.60 3.49
C SER A 108 3.33 11.32 2.75
N VAL A 109 2.36 10.44 2.59
CA VAL A 109 2.44 9.29 1.71
C VAL A 109 1.32 9.39 0.68
N GLN A 110 1.67 9.24 -0.58
CA GLN A 110 0.76 9.26 -1.71
C GLN A 110 0.83 7.91 -2.41
N ILE A 111 -0.34 7.33 -2.70
CA ILE A 111 -0.49 6.11 -3.48
C ILE A 111 -1.31 6.46 -4.70
N LYS A 112 -0.68 6.37 -5.87
CA LYS A 112 -1.28 6.59 -7.17
C LYS A 112 -1.49 5.25 -7.84
N VAL A 113 -2.71 4.96 -8.26
CA VAL A 113 -3.04 3.74 -9.01
C VAL A 113 -3.56 4.15 -10.38
N THR A 114 -2.84 3.77 -11.42
CA THR A 114 -3.17 4.03 -12.81
C THR A 114 -3.70 2.75 -13.44
N ASP A 115 -4.98 2.72 -13.81
CA ASP A 115 -5.57 1.68 -14.65
C ASP A 115 -5.31 2.02 -16.12
N ASN A 116 -4.47 1.23 -16.77
CA ASN A 116 -4.03 1.46 -18.15
C ASN A 116 -5.09 1.05 -19.17
N VAL A 117 -6.07 0.22 -18.79
CA VAL A 117 -7.16 -0.21 -19.68
C VAL A 117 -8.24 0.87 -19.74
N LYS A 118 -8.57 1.48 -18.60
CA LYS A 118 -9.52 2.61 -18.52
C LYS A 118 -8.88 3.98 -18.77
N ASN A 119 -7.55 4.08 -18.77
CA ASN A 119 -6.82 5.35 -18.73
C ASN A 119 -7.26 6.24 -17.56
N GLN A 120 -7.46 5.64 -16.39
CA GLN A 120 -7.92 6.33 -15.19
C GLN A 120 -6.87 6.23 -14.10
N THR A 121 -6.74 7.31 -13.34
CA THR A 121 -5.84 7.37 -12.18
C THR A 121 -6.64 7.73 -10.94
N ILE A 122 -6.43 6.98 -9.87
CA ILE A 122 -6.85 7.36 -8.53
C ILE A 122 -5.63 7.68 -7.68
N THR A 123 -5.77 8.67 -6.82
CA THR A 123 -4.73 9.06 -5.87
C THR A 123 -5.33 9.04 -4.47
N GLN A 124 -4.60 8.46 -3.53
CA GLN A 124 -4.92 8.49 -2.10
C GLN A 124 -3.71 9.00 -1.34
N THR A 125 -3.94 9.92 -0.41
CA THR A 125 -2.89 10.57 0.37
C THR A 125 -3.22 10.47 1.86
N ASP A 126 -2.19 10.26 2.67
CA ASP A 126 -2.28 10.28 4.14
C ASP A 126 -1.00 10.88 4.71
N THR A 127 -0.98 11.15 6.01
CA THR A 127 0.17 11.76 6.70
C THR A 127 0.63 10.92 7.88
N PHE A 128 1.92 11.01 8.19
CA PHE A 128 2.52 10.36 9.34
C PHE A 128 3.74 11.14 9.84
N GLU A 129 4.14 10.86 11.07
CA GLU A 129 5.31 11.44 11.71
C GLU A 129 6.35 10.36 11.99
N VAL A 130 7.61 10.67 11.74
CA VAL A 130 8.76 9.86 12.17
C VAL A 130 9.37 10.53 13.38
N ARG A 131 9.60 9.78 14.46
CA ARG A 131 10.25 10.23 15.70
C ARG A 131 11.55 9.46 15.94
#